data_AF-A0A7Y1VT70-F1
#
_entry.id   AF-A0A7Y1VT70-F1
#
_cell.length_a   1.000
_cell.length_b   1.000
_cell.length_c   1.000
_cell.angle_alpha   90.00
_cell.angle_beta   90.00
_cell.angle_gamma   90.00
#
_symmetry.space_group_name_H-M   'P 1'
#
loop_
_entity.id
_entity.type
_entity.pdbx_description
1 polymer ?
#
loop_
_entity_poly.entity_id
_entity_poly.type
_entity_poly.pdbx_seq_one_letter_code
_entity_poly.pdbx_strand_id
1 'polypeptide(L)' 'MKCKFTEINDNRTRYDYEFEYVRFSGFMPKLIATLFPGMYRKQGEKWLQQFKTFVESQ' A
#
# COMPACT_ATOMS: atom_id res chain seq x y z
N MET A 1 -6.88 6.35 5.49
CA MET A 1 -6.19 5.04 5.50
C MET A 1 -7.10 4.07 6.20
N LYS A 2 -7.34 2.89 5.62
CA LYS A 2 -8.13 1.82 6.22
C LYS A 2 -7.29 0.55 6.24
N CYS A 3 -7.29 -0.12 7.38
CA CYS A 3 -6.60 -1.39 7.60
C CYS A 3 -7.64 -2.44 7.97
N LYS A 4 -7.65 -3.57 7.27
CA LYS A 4 -8.54 -4.69 7.60
C LYS A 4 -7.74 -5.98 7.63
N PHE A 5 -7.98 -6.77 8.67
CA PHE A 5 -7.48 -8.13 8.78
C PHE A 5 -8.66 -9.07 8.62
N THR A 6 -8.54 -10.01 7.68
CA THR A 6 -9.55 -11.04 7.44
C THR A 6 -8.89 -12.39 7.62
N GLU A 7 -9.34 -13.17 8.59
CA GLU A 7 -8.88 -14.54 8.78
C GLU A 7 -9.21 -15.36 7.53
N ILE A 8 -8.23 -16.10 7.01
CA ILE A 8 -8.43 -17.06 5.91
C ILE A 8 -8.53 -18.47 6.50
N ASN A 9 -7.66 -18.78 7.46
CA ASN A 9 -7.64 -19.99 8.28
C ASN A 9 -6.71 -19.78 9.49
N ASP A 10 -6.60 -20.81 10.33
CA ASP A 10 -5.80 -20.83 11.57
C ASP A 10 -4.35 -20.33 11.43
N ASN A 11 -3.77 -20.41 10.23
CA ASN A 11 -2.37 -20.05 9.97
C ASN A 11 -2.20 -18.91 8.94
N ARG A 12 -3.29 -18.31 8.45
CA ARG A 12 -3.23 -17.28 7.40
C ARG A 12 -4.25 -16.19 7.62
N THR A 13 -3.76 -14.95 7.58
CA THR A 13 -4.58 -13.74 7.64
C THR A 13 -4.34 -12.90 6.39
N ARG A 14 -5.43 -12.45 5.75
CA ARG A 14 -5.35 -11.42 4.72
C ARG A 14 -5.27 -10.06 5.38
N TYR A 15 -4.25 -9.30 5.01
CA TYR A 15 -4.12 -7.90 5.37
C TYR A 15 -4.45 -7.02 4.16
N ASP A 16 -5.58 -6.31 4.24
CA ASP A 16 -6.03 -5.36 3.22
C ASP A 16 -5.73 -3.94 3.70
N TYR A 17 -5.05 -3.16 2.87
CA TYR A 17 -4.65 -1.78 3.17
C TYR A 17 -5.10 -0.83 2.06
N GLU A 18 -5.96 0.12 2.41
CA GLU A 18 -6.50 1.12 1.49
C GLU A 18 -6.05 2.53 1.90
N PHE A 19 -5.59 3.30 0.94
CA PHE A 19 -5.20 4.69 1.14
C PHE A 19 -5.54 5.51 -0.10
N GLU A 20 -5.92 6.75 0.14
CA GLU A 20 -6.25 7.72 -0.90
C GLU A 20 -5.26 8.88 -0.84
N TYR A 21 -4.77 9.30 -2.00
CA TYR A 21 -3.99 10.51 -2.11
C TYR A 21 -4.93 11.71 -2.23
N VAL A 22 -5.16 12.40 -1.11
CA VAL A 22 -6.12 13.52 -1.05
C VAL A 22 -5.57 14.80 -1.69
N ARG A 23 -4.23 14.96 -1.76
CA ARG A 23 -3.63 16.18 -2.30
C ARG A 23 -2.26 15.91 -2.95
N PHE A 24 -2.15 16.32 -4.22
CA PHE A 24 -0.87 16.46 -4.92
C PHE A 24 -0.49 17.95 -4.99
N SER A 25 0.34 18.41 -4.05
CA SER A 25 0.85 19.78 -4.03
C SER A 25 2.13 19.91 -4.87
N GLY A 26 2.11 20.76 -5.88
CA GLY A 26 3.26 21.04 -6.75
C GLY A 26 3.08 20.54 -8.20
N PHE A 27 3.90 21.07 -9.11
CA PHE A 27 3.87 20.70 -10.54
C PHE A 27 4.34 19.27 -10.79
N MET A 28 5.46 18.87 -10.17
CA MET A 28 6.07 17.55 -10.37
C MET A 28 5.19 16.38 -9.89
N PRO A 29 4.58 16.40 -8.68
CA PRO A 29 3.69 15.32 -8.26
C PRO A 29 2.44 15.18 -9.12
N LYS A 30 1.89 16.30 -9.61
CA LYS A 30 0.77 16.27 -10.58
C LYS A 30 1.19 15.66 -11.90
N LEU A 31 2.35 16.02 -12.42
CA LEU A 31 2.88 15.47 -13.67
C LEU A 31 3.12 13.95 -13.57
N ILE A 32 3.72 13.49 -12.46
CA ILE A 32 3.95 12.06 -12.22
C ILE A 32 2.62 11.32 -12.02
N ALA A 33 1.64 11.91 -11.33
CA ALA A 33 0.30 11.32 -11.19
C ALA A 33 -0.41 11.17 -12.54
N THR A 34 -0.25 12.13 -13.44
CA THR A 34 -0.84 12.06 -14.79
C THR A 34 -0.12 11.07 -15.70
N LEU A 35 1.22 11.08 -15.72
CA LEU A 35 2.01 10.25 -16.65
C LEU A 35 2.23 8.82 -16.15
N PHE A 36 2.34 8.63 -14.82
CA PHE A 36 2.71 7.36 -14.19
C PHE A 36 1.87 7.09 -12.92
N PRO A 37 0.54 6.97 -13.01
CA PRO A 37 -0.32 6.76 -11.85
C PRO A 37 0.05 5.48 -11.05
N GLY A 38 0.57 4.45 -11.72
CA GLY A 38 1.04 3.21 -11.08
C GLY A 38 2.27 3.36 -10.18
N MET A 39 3.01 4.48 -10.27
CA MET A 39 4.21 4.70 -9.46
C MET A 39 3.89 4.82 -7.96
N TYR A 40 2.74 5.43 -7.64
CA TYR A 40 2.29 5.58 -6.27
C TYR A 40 1.82 4.26 -5.65
N ARG A 41 1.21 3.39 -6.47
CA ARG A 41 0.84 2.02 -6.05
C ARG A 41 2.07 1.19 -5.67
N LYS A 42 3.16 1.29 -6.45
CA LYS A 42 4.41 0.54 -6.18
C LYS A 42 4.99 0.83 -4.79
N GLN A 43 4.89 2.08 -4.31
CA GLN A 43 5.39 2.43 -2.98
C GLN A 43 4.55 1.76 -1.88
N GLY A 44 3.22 1.75 -2.03
CA GLY A 44 2.32 1.05 -1.12
C GLY A 44 2.56 -0.47 -1.09
N GLU A 45 2.74 -1.09 -2.27
CA GLU A 45 3.04 -2.53 -2.38
C GLU A 45 4.37 -2.89 -1.73
N LYS A 46 5.40 -2.04 -1.89
CA LYS A 46 6.69 -2.24 -1.23
C LYS A 46 6.55 -2.27 0.28
N TRP A 47 5.79 -1.34 0.87
CA TRP A 47 5.55 -1.32 2.31
C TRP A 47 4.76 -2.54 2.79
N LEU A 48 3.76 -2.99 2.03
CA LEU A 48 3.02 -4.21 2.35
C LEU A 48 3.93 -5.44 2.35
N GLN A 49 4.83 -5.55 1.38
CA GLN A 49 5.76 -6.67 1.30
C GLN A 49 6.77 -6.65 2.45
N GLN A 50 7.32 -5.49 2.79
CA GLN A 50 8.24 -5.35 3.93
C GLN A 50 7.55 -5.69 5.25
N PHE A 51 6.32 -5.20 5.44
CA PHE A 51 5.51 -5.52 6.61
C PHE A 51 5.26 -7.03 6.71
N LYS A 52 4.84 -7.66 5.62
CA LYS A 52 4.64 -9.11 5.55
C LYS A 52 5.90 -9.88 5.96
N THR A 53 7.04 -9.54 5.36
CA THR A 53 8.32 -10.18 5.67
C THR A 53 8.70 -10.04 7.14
N PHE A 54 8.45 -8.87 7.75
CA PHE A 54 8.74 -8.63 9.17
C PHE A 54 7.87 -9.48 10.11
N VAL A 55 6.55 -9.57 9.85
CA VAL A 55 5.64 -10.30 10.74
C VAL A 55 5.76 -11.81 10.57
N GLU A 56 6.11 -12.29 9.37
CA GLU A 56 6.34 -13.72 9.11
C GLU A 56 7.73 -14.21 9.53
N SER A 57 8.64 -13.31 9.95
CA SER A 57 9.99 -13.67 10.42
C SER A 57 10.13 -13.76 11.94
N GLN A 58 9.02 -13.73 12.69
CA GLN A 58 8.99 -13.90 14.14
C GLN A 58 8.86 -15.36 14.54
#